data_AF-A0ABD6CVP2-F1
#
_entry.id   AF-A0ABD6CVP2-F1
#
_cell.length_a   1.000
_cell.length_b   1.000
_cell.length_c   1.000
_cell.angle_alpha   90.00
_cell.angle_beta   90.00
_cell.angle_gamma   90.00
#
_symmetry.space_group_name_H-M   'P 1'
#
loop_
_entity.id
_entity.type
_entity.pdbx_description
1 polymer ?
#
loop_
_entity_poly.entity_id
_entity_poly.type
_entity_poly.pdbx_seq_one_letter_code
_entity_poly.pdbx_strand_id
1 'polypeptide(L)'
;MSKSKQSSTEASCLRPTQSKPADETTPYGDRAYVLAGTDDTEIFESTPTVILCPNCGDIVTAYEQGLPRVIPQFDLCCTTCQVELRRWCAIAVDAAYSELVEPPTLTAMTQAYWNEWLWSGITNYKDQPRNDEFTERFSTKASEFGWDWELTCPLCRRGINYLKRNAPGAHDSLDYHHWSTNPDQGITLCRECHDVIGFDSYDNQVEERAHEWGFRTRNDLQIVRIGLREAIVTEESLRPEMAEQLVDRYNLIQSPGEVRTLLEVVLQDGELYNRFADDTLWKGIDRDQ
;
A
#
# COMPACT_ATOMS: atom_id res chain seq x y z
N MET A 1 -0.11 -20.38 72.00
CA MET A 1 0.70 -20.79 70.83
C MET A 1 -0.27 -21.27 69.76
N SER A 2 -0.26 -20.89 68.51
CA SER A 2 0.41 -19.84 67.75
C SER A 2 -0.26 -19.84 66.37
N LYS A 3 -0.61 -18.63 65.87
CA LYS A 3 -0.67 -18.21 64.45
C LYS A 3 -1.67 -18.94 63.52
N SER A 4 -2.29 -18.34 62.51
CA SER A 4 -2.38 -16.94 62.04
C SER A 4 -3.46 -16.91 60.94
N LYS A 5 -4.16 -15.79 60.84
CA LYS A 5 -4.91 -15.31 59.67
C LYS A 5 -4.05 -15.27 58.40
N GLN A 6 -4.68 -15.44 57.23
CA GLN A 6 -4.60 -14.57 56.02
C GLN A 6 -5.35 -15.27 54.87
N SER A 7 -6.49 -14.78 54.40
CA SER A 7 -6.77 -13.58 53.56
C SER A 7 -6.63 -13.87 52.05
N SER A 8 -7.78 -13.80 51.38
CA SER A 8 -8.03 -13.25 50.05
C SER A 8 -6.84 -12.68 49.27
N THR A 9 -6.66 -13.16 48.03
CA THR A 9 -6.51 -12.27 46.88
C THR A 9 -7.02 -12.96 45.61
N GLU A 10 -7.94 -12.29 44.92
CA GLU A 10 -8.23 -12.50 43.51
C GLU A 10 -6.93 -12.47 42.70
N ALA A 11 -6.71 -13.49 41.87
CA ALA A 11 -5.79 -13.39 40.76
C ALA A 11 -6.60 -13.69 39.49
N SER A 12 -7.40 -12.70 39.10
CA SER A 12 -7.87 -12.55 37.73
C SER A 12 -6.64 -12.42 36.84
N CYS A 13 -6.14 -13.54 36.33
CA CYS A 13 -5.11 -13.55 35.30
C CYS A 13 -5.73 -13.04 34.01
N LEU A 14 -5.75 -11.71 33.88
CA LEU A 14 -5.84 -10.99 32.61
C LEU A 14 -4.78 -11.61 31.68
N ARG A 15 -5.22 -12.40 30.71
CA ARG A 15 -4.40 -12.68 29.54
C ARG A 15 -4.31 -11.37 28.76
N PRO A 16 -3.10 -10.96 28.32
CA PRO A 16 -2.98 -9.81 27.44
C PRO A 16 -3.85 -10.09 26.22
N THR A 17 -4.80 -9.20 25.96
CA THR A 17 -5.42 -9.10 24.64
C THR A 17 -4.24 -8.95 23.68
N GLN A 18 -4.01 -9.95 22.84
CA GLN A 18 -3.09 -9.80 21.73
C GLN A 18 -3.65 -8.65 20.90
N SER A 19 -3.04 -7.48 21.05
CA SER A 19 -3.24 -6.35 20.18
C SER A 19 -2.94 -6.84 18.78
N LYS A 20 -3.97 -6.85 17.93
CA LYS A 20 -3.83 -6.95 16.48
C LYS A 20 -2.71 -5.97 16.10
N PRO A 21 -1.67 -6.38 15.34
CA PRO A 21 -0.68 -5.41 14.87
C PRO A 21 -1.46 -4.30 14.16
N ALA A 22 -1.19 -3.04 14.54
CA ALA A 22 -1.73 -1.91 13.83
C ALA A 22 -1.37 -2.09 12.36
N ASP A 23 -2.35 -1.96 11.48
CA ASP A 23 -2.08 -1.90 10.05
C ASP A 23 -1.12 -0.71 9.84
N GLU A 24 0.07 -0.96 9.30
CA GLU A 24 1.12 0.07 9.15
C GLU A 24 0.61 1.26 8.32
N THR A 25 -0.44 1.06 7.54
CA THR A 25 -1.11 2.05 6.68
C THR A 25 -2.10 2.95 7.42
N THR A 26 -2.68 2.52 8.55
CA THR A 26 -3.69 3.30 9.32
C THR A 26 -3.33 3.38 10.81
N PRO A 27 -2.24 4.08 11.19
CA PRO A 27 -1.75 4.11 12.56
C PRO A 27 -2.72 4.75 13.56
N TYR A 28 -3.64 5.60 13.08
CA TYR A 28 -4.68 6.25 13.88
C TYR A 28 -6.09 5.67 13.61
N GLY A 29 -6.18 4.51 12.96
CA GLY A 29 -7.45 3.92 12.54
C GLY A 29 -8.27 4.90 11.71
N ASP A 30 -9.52 5.14 12.12
CA ASP A 30 -10.46 6.00 11.43
C ASP A 30 -10.37 7.50 11.81
N ARG A 31 -9.33 7.90 12.53
CA ARG A 31 -9.21 9.26 13.09
C ARG A 31 -8.34 10.20 12.29
N ALA A 32 -7.53 9.69 11.36
CA ALA A 32 -6.66 10.52 10.55
C ALA A 32 -6.51 9.96 9.13
N TYR A 33 -6.61 10.83 8.13
CA TYR A 33 -6.46 10.48 6.72
C TYR A 33 -5.79 11.61 5.96
N VAL A 34 -5.08 11.30 4.87
CA VAL A 34 -4.68 12.33 3.90
C VAL A 34 -5.96 12.99 3.34
N LEU A 35 -5.99 14.32 3.27
CA LEU A 35 -7.17 15.11 2.93
C LEU A 35 -7.76 14.80 1.55
N ALA A 36 -6.95 14.29 0.61
CA ALA A 36 -7.45 13.77 -0.66
C ALA A 36 -8.20 12.44 -0.50
N GLY A 37 -7.75 11.57 0.41
CA GLY A 37 -8.39 10.29 0.72
C GLY A 37 -9.69 10.42 1.52
N THR A 38 -10.10 11.63 1.92
CA THR A 38 -11.38 11.83 2.60
C THR A 38 -12.59 11.87 1.66
N ASP A 39 -12.38 11.99 0.34
CA ASP A 39 -13.48 12.14 -0.63
C ASP A 39 -14.44 10.92 -0.64
N ASP A 40 -13.93 9.75 -0.23
CA ASP A 40 -14.66 8.47 -0.20
C ASP A 40 -15.08 8.03 1.21
N THR A 41 -14.87 8.86 2.23
CA THR A 41 -15.26 8.52 3.62
C THR A 41 -16.17 9.57 4.24
N GLU A 42 -17.30 9.10 4.79
CA GLU A 42 -18.31 9.93 5.44
C GLU A 42 -17.92 10.32 6.88
N ILE A 43 -16.83 9.74 7.41
CA ILE A 43 -16.48 9.84 8.84
C ILE A 43 -16.25 11.29 9.29
N PHE A 44 -15.73 12.14 8.41
CA PHE A 44 -15.46 13.54 8.72
C PHE A 44 -16.61 14.50 8.37
N GLU A 45 -17.67 14.06 7.71
CA GLU A 45 -18.76 14.97 7.30
C GLU A 45 -19.46 15.63 8.49
N SER A 46 -19.56 14.92 9.62
CA SER A 46 -20.19 15.41 10.86
C SER A 46 -19.23 15.48 12.05
N THR A 47 -17.94 15.19 11.84
CA THR A 47 -16.95 15.14 12.93
C THR A 47 -16.09 16.38 12.89
N PRO A 48 -16.02 17.19 13.96
CA PRO A 48 -15.11 18.33 14.02
C PRO A 48 -13.69 17.90 13.63
N THR A 49 -13.12 18.55 12.62
CA THR A 49 -11.88 18.10 11.99
C THR A 49 -10.88 19.23 11.94
N VAL A 50 -9.62 18.94 12.26
CA VAL A 50 -8.49 19.84 12.01
C VAL A 50 -7.67 19.33 10.85
N ILE A 51 -7.10 20.24 10.06
CA ILE A 51 -6.15 19.90 9.01
C ILE A 51 -4.75 20.22 9.52
N LEU A 52 -3.90 19.21 9.56
CA LEU A 52 -2.53 19.29 10.05
C LEU A 52 -1.51 19.32 8.91
N CYS A 53 -0.41 20.01 9.16
CA CYS A 53 0.80 19.87 8.37
C CYS A 53 1.49 18.53 8.69
N PRO A 54 1.77 17.67 7.70
CA PRO A 54 2.38 16.37 7.97
C PRO A 54 3.82 16.47 8.50
N ASN A 55 4.50 17.59 8.23
CA ASN A 55 5.92 17.75 8.56
C ASN A 55 6.16 18.21 10.01
N CYS A 56 5.31 19.10 10.53
CA CYS A 56 5.47 19.65 11.89
C CYS A 56 4.30 19.37 12.83
N GLY A 57 3.19 18.80 12.33
CA GLY A 57 2.00 18.49 13.12
C GLY A 57 1.11 19.69 13.46
N ASP A 58 1.49 20.92 13.06
CA ASP A 58 0.69 22.10 13.38
C ASP A 58 -0.64 22.14 12.64
N ILE A 59 -1.65 22.65 13.33
CA ILE A 59 -2.97 22.93 12.77
C ILE A 59 -2.87 24.08 11.79
N VAL A 60 -3.26 23.82 10.54
CA VAL A 60 -3.30 24.81 9.46
C VAL A 60 -4.68 25.41 9.31
N THR A 61 -5.73 24.62 9.52
CA THR A 61 -7.12 25.10 9.56
C THR A 61 -8.01 24.13 10.33
N ALA A 62 -9.20 24.58 10.73
CA ALA A 62 -10.16 23.79 11.49
C ALA A 62 -11.57 23.92 10.90
N TYR A 63 -12.31 22.82 10.95
CA TYR A 63 -13.68 22.67 10.50
C TYR A 63 -14.54 22.19 11.68
N GLU A 64 -15.12 23.13 12.41
CA GLU A 64 -15.85 22.85 13.66
C GLU A 64 -17.11 21.99 13.47
N GLN A 65 -17.68 21.97 12.26
CA GLN A 65 -18.92 21.25 11.96
C GLN A 65 -18.70 19.98 11.11
N GLY A 66 -17.45 19.64 10.83
CA GLY A 66 -17.10 18.58 9.87
C GLY A 66 -16.59 19.11 8.53
N LEU A 67 -15.90 18.24 7.80
CA LEU A 67 -15.39 18.53 6.47
C LEU A 67 -16.54 18.55 5.44
N PRO A 68 -16.52 19.48 4.47
CA PRO A 68 -17.30 19.31 3.26
C PRO A 68 -16.91 17.99 2.58
N ARG A 69 -17.90 17.29 2.00
CA ARG A 69 -17.69 16.01 1.30
C ARG A 69 -16.56 16.05 0.27
N VAL A 70 -16.42 17.18 -0.43
CA VAL A 70 -15.30 17.43 -1.35
C VAL A 70 -14.75 18.82 -1.09
N ILE A 71 -13.44 18.90 -0.87
CA ILE A 71 -12.70 20.16 -0.83
C ILE A 71 -11.99 20.30 -2.18
N PRO A 72 -12.47 21.07 -3.16
CA PRO A 72 -11.88 21.04 -4.50
C PRO A 72 -10.47 21.64 -4.57
N GLN A 73 -10.14 22.59 -3.68
CA GLN A 73 -8.86 23.28 -3.63
C GLN A 73 -8.40 23.41 -2.18
N PHE A 74 -7.13 23.13 -1.92
CA PHE A 74 -6.50 23.32 -0.63
C PHE A 74 -5.06 23.77 -0.85
N ASP A 75 -4.81 25.06 -0.67
CA ASP A 75 -3.56 25.73 -1.02
C ASP A 75 -3.13 26.63 0.15
N LEU A 76 -2.94 26.02 1.32
CA LEU A 76 -2.59 26.74 2.56
C LEU A 76 -1.12 26.53 2.90
N CYS A 77 -0.44 27.58 3.33
CA CYS A 77 0.93 27.50 3.81
C CYS A 77 0.96 27.24 5.32
N CYS A 78 1.74 26.25 5.74
CA CYS A 78 1.99 26.03 7.16
C CYS A 78 2.88 27.16 7.72
N THR A 79 2.44 27.83 8.78
CA THR A 79 3.19 28.97 9.35
C THR A 79 4.50 28.58 10.03
N THR A 80 4.68 27.31 10.39
CA THR A 80 5.87 26.85 11.12
C THR A 80 6.96 26.38 10.18
N CYS A 81 6.66 25.47 9.26
CA CYS A 81 7.64 24.96 8.30
C CYS A 81 7.66 25.73 6.97
N GLN A 82 6.73 26.67 6.75
CA GLN A 82 6.62 27.51 5.55
C GLN A 82 6.43 26.73 4.24
N VAL A 83 5.93 25.49 4.33
CA VAL A 83 5.61 24.66 3.16
C VAL A 83 4.15 24.85 2.77
N GLU A 84 3.91 25.03 1.46
CA GLU A 84 2.57 25.04 0.89
C GLU A 84 2.00 23.61 0.85
N LEU A 85 0.83 23.44 1.45
CA LEU A 85 0.14 22.17 1.53
C LEU A 85 -0.93 22.08 0.44
N ARG A 86 -1.04 20.87 -0.11
CA ARG A 86 -2.08 20.44 -1.04
C ARG A 86 -2.89 19.32 -0.40
N ARG A 87 -4.07 19.02 -0.94
CA ARG A 87 -4.94 17.95 -0.40
C ARG A 87 -4.25 16.60 -0.30
N TRP A 88 -3.41 16.27 -1.26
CA TRP A 88 -2.67 15.01 -1.31
C TRP A 88 -1.48 14.97 -0.34
N CYS A 89 -1.23 16.03 0.45
CA CYS A 89 -0.22 16.01 1.51
C CYS A 89 -0.67 16.58 2.86
N ALA A 90 -1.81 17.26 2.94
CA ALA A 90 -2.38 17.67 4.22
C ALA A 90 -3.11 16.49 4.88
N ILE A 91 -3.13 16.44 6.22
CA ILE A 91 -3.81 15.37 6.96
C ILE A 91 -5.05 15.92 7.65
N ALA A 92 -6.21 15.33 7.38
CA ALA A 92 -7.43 15.54 8.14
C ALA A 92 -7.41 14.67 9.39
N VAL A 93 -7.63 15.26 10.57
CA VAL A 93 -7.65 14.57 11.86
C VAL A 93 -8.88 14.96 12.65
N ASP A 94 -9.55 13.99 13.26
CA ASP A 94 -10.59 14.23 14.26
C ASP A 94 -10.03 15.18 15.33
N ALA A 95 -10.68 16.34 15.52
CA ALA A 95 -10.17 17.40 16.37
C ALA A 95 -9.88 16.92 17.81
N ALA A 96 -10.64 15.94 18.30
CA ALA A 96 -10.46 15.35 19.64
C ALA A 96 -9.17 14.53 19.78
N TYR A 97 -8.54 14.15 18.67
CA TYR A 97 -7.33 13.32 18.61
C TYR A 97 -6.09 14.10 18.15
N SER A 98 -6.24 15.41 17.90
CA SER A 98 -5.17 16.26 17.36
C SER A 98 -3.90 16.29 18.21
N GLU A 99 -3.99 16.11 19.53
CA GLU A 99 -2.84 16.07 20.44
C GLU A 99 -2.13 14.69 20.48
N LEU A 100 -2.74 13.65 19.89
CA LEU A 100 -2.23 12.28 19.91
C LEU A 100 -1.42 11.93 18.65
N VAL A 101 -1.42 12.83 17.66
CA VAL A 101 -0.70 12.61 16.41
C VAL A 101 0.75 13.05 16.51
N GLU A 102 1.63 12.36 15.80
CA GLU A 102 3.06 12.62 15.81
C GLU A 102 3.54 12.91 14.39
N PRO A 103 4.34 13.98 14.15
CA PRO A 103 4.80 14.34 12.82
C PRO A 103 5.48 13.21 12.01
N PRO A 104 6.33 12.34 12.61
CA PRO A 104 6.89 11.20 11.88
C PRO A 104 5.82 10.26 11.32
N THR A 105 4.76 10.01 12.08
CA THR A 105 3.65 9.15 11.66
C THR A 105 2.82 9.82 10.57
N LEU A 106 2.55 11.13 10.68
CA LEU A 106 1.86 11.89 9.63
C LEU A 106 2.66 11.93 8.31
N THR A 107 3.98 12.04 8.42
CA THR A 107 4.91 11.97 7.27
C THR A 107 4.82 10.59 6.61
N ALA A 108 4.91 9.52 7.39
CA ALA A 108 4.81 8.15 6.89
C ALA A 108 3.47 7.88 6.20
N MET A 109 2.35 8.32 6.80
CA MET A 109 1.01 8.22 6.19
C MET A 109 0.94 8.94 4.84
N THR A 110 1.52 10.15 4.76
CA THR A 110 1.53 10.93 3.52
C THR A 110 2.34 10.23 2.42
N GLN A 111 3.52 9.73 2.75
CA GLN A 111 4.39 9.02 1.81
C GLN A 111 3.79 7.67 1.36
N ALA A 112 3.13 6.95 2.28
CA ALA A 112 2.39 5.73 1.95
C ALA A 112 1.25 6.01 0.97
N TYR A 113 0.45 7.05 1.22
CA TYR A 113 -0.60 7.48 0.30
C TYR A 113 -0.07 7.84 -1.09
N TRP A 114 1.06 8.55 -1.18
CA TRP A 114 1.69 8.86 -2.48
C TRP A 114 2.12 7.60 -3.23
N ASN A 115 2.70 6.64 -2.52
CA ASN A 115 3.11 5.37 -3.08
C ASN A 115 1.90 4.59 -3.59
N GLU A 116 0.88 4.38 -2.77
CA GLU A 116 -0.34 3.65 -3.13
C GLU A 116 -1.07 4.28 -4.32
N TRP A 117 -1.13 5.61 -4.36
CA TRP A 117 -1.75 6.32 -5.48
C TRP A 117 -0.98 6.14 -6.78
N LEU A 118 0.37 6.23 -6.74
CA LEU A 118 1.22 5.96 -7.90
C LEU A 118 1.17 4.49 -8.31
N TRP A 119 1.14 3.58 -7.35
CA TRP A 119 1.05 2.14 -7.59
C TRP A 119 -0.23 1.79 -8.33
N SER A 120 -1.37 2.31 -7.89
CA SER A 120 -2.67 2.06 -8.53
C SER A 120 -2.76 2.57 -9.97
N GLY A 121 -1.84 3.44 -10.37
CA GLY A 121 -1.82 4.09 -11.66
C GLY A 121 -2.68 5.35 -11.66
N ILE A 122 -2.07 6.47 -12.03
CA ILE A 122 -2.77 7.75 -12.14
C ILE A 122 -3.04 7.99 -13.61
N THR A 123 -4.31 8.04 -13.99
CA THR A 123 -4.74 8.40 -15.34
C THR A 123 -5.41 9.77 -15.38
N ASN A 124 -5.43 10.39 -16.56
CA ASN A 124 -6.27 11.57 -16.80
C ASN A 124 -7.67 11.16 -17.28
N TYR A 125 -8.55 12.13 -17.52
CA TYR A 125 -9.92 11.90 -18.03
C TYR A 125 -10.00 11.22 -19.42
N LYS A 126 -8.86 10.94 -20.05
CA LYS A 126 -8.73 10.20 -21.32
C LYS A 126 -8.01 8.86 -21.13
N ASP A 127 -7.91 8.38 -19.89
CA ASP A 127 -7.23 7.14 -19.52
C ASP A 127 -5.74 7.12 -19.90
N GLN A 128 -5.11 8.30 -20.00
CA GLN A 128 -3.68 8.39 -20.29
C GLN A 128 -2.89 8.39 -18.98
N PRO A 129 -1.83 7.57 -18.86
CA PRO A 129 -1.02 7.49 -17.64
C PRO A 129 -0.29 8.80 -17.34
N ARG A 130 -0.16 9.13 -16.06
CA ARG A 130 0.40 10.37 -15.50
C ARG A 130 1.43 10.11 -14.41
N ASN A 131 1.83 8.85 -14.20
CA ASN A 131 2.72 8.44 -13.11
C ASN A 131 4.02 9.24 -13.06
N ASP A 132 4.65 9.55 -14.20
CA ASP A 132 5.90 10.32 -14.24
C ASP A 132 5.73 11.74 -13.71
N GLU A 133 4.66 12.42 -14.13
CA GLU A 133 4.35 13.77 -13.67
C GLU A 133 4.10 13.79 -12.16
N PHE A 134 3.35 12.81 -11.65
CA PHE A 134 3.06 12.75 -10.22
C PHE A 134 4.28 12.31 -9.40
N THR A 135 5.13 11.45 -9.95
CA THR A 135 6.43 11.11 -9.34
C THR A 135 7.28 12.37 -9.19
N GLU A 136 7.42 13.19 -10.24
CA GLU A 136 8.17 14.46 -10.17
C GLU A 136 7.55 15.45 -9.17
N ARG A 137 6.22 15.57 -9.15
CA ARG A 137 5.50 16.43 -8.20
C ARG A 137 5.73 16.02 -6.75
N PHE A 138 5.66 14.73 -6.45
CA PHE A 138 5.87 14.21 -5.11
C PHE A 138 7.34 14.29 -4.69
N SER A 139 8.29 14.04 -5.59
CA SER A 139 9.72 14.28 -5.33
C SER A 139 10.01 15.75 -5.03
N THR A 140 9.41 16.67 -5.78
CA THR A 140 9.54 18.11 -5.52
C THR A 140 8.96 18.46 -4.15
N LYS A 141 7.77 17.96 -3.82
CA LYS A 141 7.13 18.25 -2.53
C LYS A 141 7.89 17.63 -1.35
N ALA A 142 8.38 16.40 -1.46
CA ALA A 142 9.27 15.80 -0.47
C ALA A 142 10.50 16.68 -0.24
N SER A 143 11.12 17.18 -1.31
CA SER A 143 12.27 18.08 -1.21
C SER A 143 11.94 19.39 -0.47
N GLU A 144 10.77 19.97 -0.70
CA GLU A 144 10.29 21.14 0.05
C GLU A 144 10.10 20.86 1.54
N PHE A 145 9.65 19.65 1.89
CA PHE A 145 9.55 19.22 3.29
C PHE A 145 10.91 18.83 3.90
N GLY A 146 11.94 18.60 3.07
CA GLY A 146 13.22 18.03 3.49
C GLY A 146 13.16 16.51 3.72
N TRP A 147 12.21 15.82 3.10
CA TRP A 147 12.06 14.37 3.19
C TRP A 147 12.92 13.65 2.16
N ASP A 148 13.52 12.54 2.57
CA ASP A 148 14.16 11.58 1.67
C ASP A 148 13.12 10.57 1.19
N TRP A 149 12.30 10.99 0.22
CA TRP A 149 11.28 10.13 -0.39
C TRP A 149 11.72 9.64 -1.75
N GLU A 150 11.56 8.35 -1.98
CA GLU A 150 11.80 7.69 -3.26
C GLU A 150 10.66 6.69 -3.54
N LEU A 151 10.11 6.73 -4.75
CA LEU A 151 9.14 5.73 -5.20
C LEU A 151 9.82 4.35 -5.27
N THR A 152 9.20 3.36 -4.64
CA THR A 152 9.63 1.96 -4.69
C THR A 152 8.67 1.12 -5.52
N CYS A 153 9.17 0.07 -6.15
CA CYS A 153 8.31 -0.95 -6.75
C CYS A 153 7.56 -1.70 -5.64
N PRO A 154 6.22 -1.83 -5.69
CA PRO A 154 5.45 -2.42 -4.59
C PRO A 154 5.79 -3.90 -4.36
N LEU A 155 6.24 -4.61 -5.40
CA LEU A 155 6.55 -6.04 -5.36
C LEU A 155 7.99 -6.37 -4.97
N CYS A 156 9.01 -5.62 -5.40
CA CYS A 156 10.40 -5.91 -4.97
C CYS A 156 10.93 -4.93 -3.91
N ARG A 157 10.17 -3.90 -3.54
CA ARG A 157 10.52 -2.82 -2.61
C ARG A 157 11.82 -2.06 -2.96
N ARG A 158 12.37 -2.27 -4.16
CA ARG A 158 13.54 -1.51 -4.64
C ARG A 158 13.13 -0.13 -5.12
N GLY A 159 13.91 0.88 -4.73
CA GLY A 159 13.75 2.27 -5.16
C GLY A 159 14.04 2.48 -6.64
N ILE A 160 13.34 3.43 -7.26
CA ILE A 160 13.44 3.72 -8.69
C ILE A 160 14.86 4.10 -9.15
N ASN A 161 15.66 4.79 -8.32
CA ASN A 161 17.05 5.15 -8.61
C ASN A 161 17.98 3.92 -8.61
N TYR A 162 17.72 2.93 -7.76
CA TYR A 162 18.43 1.66 -7.85
C TYR A 162 18.07 0.94 -9.16
N LEU A 163 16.78 0.88 -9.48
CA LEU A 163 16.29 0.21 -10.69
C LEU A 163 16.85 0.84 -11.97
N LYS A 164 16.88 2.18 -12.07
CA LYS A 164 17.47 2.92 -13.20
C LYS A 164 18.95 2.62 -13.43
N ARG A 165 19.72 2.43 -12.36
CA ARG A 165 21.18 2.20 -12.44
C ARG A 165 21.52 0.77 -12.86
N ASN A 166 20.70 -0.20 -12.46
CA ASN A 166 21.06 -1.62 -12.51
C ASN A 166 20.29 -2.46 -13.55
N ALA A 167 19.26 -1.91 -14.20
CA ALA A 167 18.49 -2.61 -15.21
C ALA A 167 18.76 -2.06 -16.63
N PRO A 168 19.42 -2.83 -17.52
CA PRO A 168 19.64 -2.44 -18.92
C PRO A 168 18.28 -2.25 -19.63
N GLY A 169 18.01 -1.05 -20.14
CA GLY A 169 16.76 -0.74 -20.83
C GLY A 169 15.57 -0.40 -19.92
N ALA A 170 15.79 -0.26 -18.61
CA ALA A 170 14.77 0.29 -17.72
C ALA A 170 14.42 1.71 -18.16
N HIS A 171 13.18 1.87 -18.61
CA HIS A 171 12.57 3.18 -18.73
C HIS A 171 12.62 3.88 -17.36
N ASP A 172 12.62 5.21 -17.36
CA ASP A 172 12.70 6.06 -16.17
C ASP A 172 11.52 5.90 -15.20
N SER A 173 10.62 4.95 -15.47
CA SER A 173 9.30 4.76 -14.89
C SER A 173 9.07 3.30 -14.52
N LEU A 174 8.12 3.09 -13.62
CA LEU A 174 7.53 1.78 -13.39
C LEU A 174 6.47 1.53 -14.49
N ASP A 175 6.37 0.28 -14.98
CA ASP A 175 5.42 -0.14 -16.01
C ASP A 175 4.04 -0.39 -15.40
N TYR A 176 2.99 0.08 -16.07
CA TYR A 176 1.61 -0.16 -15.63
C TYR A 176 1.10 -1.51 -16.13
N HIS A 177 0.82 -2.42 -15.21
CA HIS A 177 0.23 -3.73 -15.45
C HIS A 177 -1.29 -3.66 -15.35
N HIS A 178 -2.00 -3.90 -16.46
CA HIS A 178 -3.46 -3.86 -16.49
C HIS A 178 -4.08 -5.21 -16.09
N TRP A 179 -4.87 -5.21 -15.01
CA TRP A 179 -5.76 -6.31 -14.65
C TRP A 179 -7.03 -6.29 -15.52
N SER A 180 -7.55 -5.09 -15.78
CA SER A 180 -8.71 -4.80 -16.60
C SER A 180 -8.49 -3.47 -17.33
N THR A 181 -9.13 -3.29 -18.49
CA THR A 181 -9.11 -2.03 -19.27
C THR A 181 -10.46 -1.30 -19.26
N ASN A 182 -11.52 -1.89 -18.70
CA ASN A 182 -12.83 -1.24 -18.56
C ASN A 182 -13.63 -1.79 -17.35
N PRO A 183 -13.63 -1.10 -16.19
CA PRO A 183 -12.80 0.06 -15.90
C PRO A 183 -11.31 -0.29 -15.94
N ASP A 184 -10.46 0.70 -16.25
CA ASP A 184 -9.01 0.52 -16.17
C ASP A 184 -8.61 0.31 -14.71
N GLN A 185 -7.95 -0.82 -14.45
CA GLN A 185 -7.50 -1.20 -13.11
C GLN A 185 -6.23 -2.00 -13.24
N GLY A 186 -5.25 -1.70 -12.40
CA GLY A 186 -3.90 -2.20 -12.58
C GLY A 186 -2.96 -1.84 -11.44
N ILE A 187 -1.72 -2.25 -11.60
CA ILE A 187 -0.63 -1.99 -10.67
C ILE A 187 0.63 -1.58 -11.41
N THR A 188 1.33 -0.61 -10.86
CA THR A 188 2.58 -0.10 -11.41
C THR A 188 3.76 -0.90 -10.82
N LEU A 189 4.50 -1.62 -11.67
CA LEU A 189 5.59 -2.52 -11.30
C LEU A 189 6.89 -2.15 -12.01
N CYS A 190 8.05 -2.46 -11.43
CA CYS A 190 9.28 -2.39 -12.23
C CYS A 190 9.26 -3.46 -13.32
N ARG A 191 9.97 -3.22 -14.42
CA ARG A 191 9.99 -4.11 -15.59
C ARG A 191 10.27 -5.57 -15.22
N GLU A 192 11.26 -5.79 -14.36
CA GLU A 192 11.62 -7.13 -13.91
C GLU A 192 10.47 -7.80 -13.14
N CYS A 193 9.81 -7.09 -12.22
CA CYS A 193 8.64 -7.63 -11.51
C CYS A 193 7.48 -7.91 -12.47
N HIS A 194 7.26 -7.05 -13.46
CA HIS A 194 6.27 -7.26 -14.51
C HIS A 194 6.55 -8.54 -15.30
N ASP A 195 7.80 -8.74 -15.73
CA ASP A 195 8.21 -9.95 -16.46
C ASP A 195 8.12 -11.19 -15.56
N VAL A 196 8.49 -11.11 -14.28
CA VAL A 196 8.39 -12.22 -13.32
C VAL A 196 6.96 -12.73 -13.17
N ILE A 197 5.98 -11.84 -12.99
CA ILE A 197 4.58 -12.27 -12.84
C ILE A 197 4.04 -12.83 -14.17
N GLY A 198 4.54 -12.34 -15.31
CA GLY A 198 4.24 -12.83 -16.65
C GLY A 198 5.07 -14.04 -17.10
N PHE A 199 5.84 -14.68 -16.21
CA PHE A 199 6.72 -15.81 -16.54
C PHE A 199 7.70 -15.54 -17.69
N ASP A 200 8.18 -14.29 -17.80
CA ASP A 200 9.10 -13.85 -18.88
C ASP A 200 8.54 -14.15 -20.28
N SER A 201 7.21 -14.04 -20.42
CA SER A 201 6.45 -14.52 -21.57
C SER A 201 5.40 -13.48 -21.99
N TYR A 202 4.88 -13.63 -23.20
CA TYR A 202 3.83 -12.75 -23.70
C TYR A 202 2.46 -13.11 -23.11
N ASP A 203 1.60 -12.11 -22.97
CA ASP A 203 0.28 -12.25 -22.37
C ASP A 203 -0.57 -13.39 -22.94
N ASN A 204 -0.55 -13.59 -24.26
CA ASN A 204 -1.29 -14.67 -24.91
C ASN A 204 -0.74 -16.06 -24.54
N GLN A 205 0.56 -16.18 -24.33
CA GLN A 205 1.20 -17.44 -23.91
C GLN A 205 0.90 -17.75 -22.44
N VAL A 206 0.80 -16.71 -21.60
CA VAL A 206 0.39 -16.87 -20.19
C VAL A 206 -1.09 -17.24 -20.11
N GLU A 207 -1.94 -16.70 -21.00
CA GLU A 207 -3.36 -17.08 -21.10
C GLU A 207 -3.52 -18.55 -21.52
N GLU A 208 -2.80 -18.98 -22.56
CA GLU A 208 -2.78 -20.40 -22.97
C GLU A 208 -2.33 -21.31 -21.83
N ARG A 209 -1.25 -20.93 -21.12
CA ARG A 209 -0.76 -21.66 -19.95
C ARG A 209 -1.78 -21.75 -18.83
N ALA A 210 -2.54 -20.69 -18.57
CA ALA A 210 -3.57 -20.68 -17.54
C ALA A 210 -4.60 -21.78 -17.81
N HIS A 211 -5.10 -21.87 -19.04
CA HIS A 211 -6.06 -22.90 -19.44
C HIS A 211 -5.45 -24.31 -19.38
N GLU A 212 -4.20 -24.49 -19.80
CA GLU A 212 -3.50 -25.78 -19.69
C GLU A 212 -3.36 -26.25 -18.24
N TRP A 213 -3.20 -25.32 -17.30
CA TRP A 213 -3.06 -25.62 -15.88
C TRP A 213 -4.41 -25.66 -15.15
N GLY A 214 -5.52 -25.45 -15.85
CA GLY A 214 -6.88 -25.48 -15.29
C GLY A 214 -7.33 -24.19 -14.60
N PHE A 215 -6.62 -23.08 -14.81
CA PHE A 215 -6.99 -21.74 -14.34
C PHE A 215 -7.87 -21.00 -15.35
N ARG A 216 -8.58 -19.97 -14.88
CA ARG A 216 -9.57 -19.26 -15.70
C ARG A 216 -8.91 -18.32 -16.68
N THR A 217 -7.87 -17.60 -16.25
CA THR A 217 -7.21 -16.55 -17.03
C THR A 217 -5.75 -16.41 -16.63
N ARG A 218 -4.94 -15.70 -17.44
CA ARG A 218 -3.56 -15.31 -17.09
C ARG A 218 -3.46 -14.59 -15.74
N ASN A 219 -4.48 -13.80 -15.38
CA ASN A 219 -4.49 -13.02 -14.15
C ASN A 219 -4.41 -13.95 -12.93
N ASP A 220 -5.07 -15.10 -12.96
CA ASP A 220 -5.02 -16.08 -11.87
C ASP A 220 -3.58 -16.56 -11.63
N LEU A 221 -2.83 -16.82 -12.72
CA LEU A 221 -1.43 -17.22 -12.61
C LEU A 221 -0.56 -16.07 -12.07
N GLN A 222 -0.78 -14.86 -12.57
CA GLN A 222 -0.03 -13.67 -12.16
C GLN A 222 -0.25 -13.34 -10.68
N ILE A 223 -1.46 -13.51 -10.16
CA ILE A 223 -1.79 -13.29 -8.74
C ILE A 223 -1.05 -14.27 -7.83
N VAL A 224 -1.02 -15.56 -8.21
CA VAL A 224 -0.24 -16.55 -7.46
C VAL A 224 1.24 -16.19 -7.48
N ARG A 225 1.77 -15.74 -8.63
CA ARG A 225 3.17 -15.28 -8.74
C ARG A 225 3.44 -14.04 -7.90
N ILE A 226 2.50 -13.09 -7.83
CA ILE A 226 2.57 -11.95 -6.91
C ILE A 226 2.66 -12.46 -5.47
N GLY A 227 1.76 -13.34 -5.04
CA GLY A 227 1.76 -13.87 -3.66
C GLY A 227 3.06 -14.58 -3.31
N LEU A 228 3.58 -15.44 -4.20
CA LEU A 228 4.86 -16.12 -3.97
C LEU A 228 6.04 -15.15 -3.92
N ARG A 229 6.07 -14.16 -4.82
CA ARG A 229 7.12 -13.14 -4.85
C ARG A 229 7.03 -12.22 -3.63
N GLU A 230 5.83 -11.88 -3.18
CA GLU A 230 5.57 -11.15 -1.95
C GLU A 230 6.18 -11.88 -0.76
N ALA A 231 5.86 -13.17 -0.61
CA ALA A 231 6.37 -14.05 0.43
C ALA A 231 7.91 -14.13 0.44
N ILE A 232 8.54 -14.27 -0.74
CA ILE A 232 10.01 -14.28 -0.84
C ILE A 232 10.60 -12.98 -0.31
N VAL A 233 10.05 -11.83 -0.71
CA VAL A 233 10.67 -10.53 -0.40
C VAL A 233 10.35 -10.07 1.02
N THR A 234 9.23 -10.47 1.63
CA THR A 234 8.99 -10.27 3.07
C THR A 234 9.67 -11.31 3.95
N GLU A 235 10.29 -12.34 3.37
CA GLU A 235 10.79 -13.52 4.09
C GLU A 235 9.67 -14.23 4.89
N GLU A 236 8.42 -14.08 4.46
CA GLU A 236 7.27 -14.77 5.04
C GLU A 236 6.90 -16.01 4.22
N SER A 237 6.12 -16.91 4.84
CA SER A 237 5.48 -18.00 4.10
C SER A 237 4.20 -17.49 3.44
N LEU A 238 3.99 -17.86 2.17
CA LEU A 238 2.73 -17.63 1.49
C LEU A 238 1.59 -18.35 2.23
N ARG A 239 0.54 -17.60 2.56
CA ARG A 239 -0.60 -18.07 3.34
C ARG A 239 -1.91 -17.59 2.72
N PRO A 240 -2.98 -18.40 2.66
CA PRO A 240 -4.28 -17.98 2.14
C PRO A 240 -4.88 -16.76 2.86
N GLU A 241 -4.48 -16.52 4.11
CA GLU A 241 -4.90 -15.37 4.91
C GLU A 241 -4.37 -14.03 4.37
N MET A 242 -3.32 -14.04 3.54
CA MET A 242 -2.76 -12.84 2.91
C MET A 242 -3.63 -12.28 1.78
N ALA A 243 -4.71 -12.97 1.40
CA ALA A 243 -5.50 -12.63 0.22
C ALA A 243 -6.06 -11.19 0.23
N GLU A 244 -6.52 -10.69 1.37
CA GLU A 244 -7.03 -9.31 1.50
C GLU A 244 -5.93 -8.29 1.26
N GLN A 245 -4.79 -8.46 1.94
CA GLN A 245 -3.60 -7.62 1.73
C GLN A 245 -3.12 -7.64 0.27
N LEU A 246 -3.15 -8.81 -0.40
CA LEU A 246 -2.76 -8.91 -1.81
C LEU A 246 -3.72 -8.15 -2.72
N VAL A 247 -5.02 -8.27 -2.48
CA VAL A 247 -6.04 -7.54 -3.25
C VAL A 247 -5.84 -6.04 -3.11
N ASP A 248 -5.70 -5.55 -1.88
CA ASP A 248 -5.58 -4.12 -1.60
C ASP A 248 -4.26 -3.55 -2.13
N ARG A 249 -3.13 -4.19 -1.78
CA ARG A 249 -1.79 -3.70 -2.16
C ARG A 249 -1.55 -3.72 -3.66
N TYR A 250 -2.05 -4.74 -4.36
CA TYR A 250 -1.81 -4.92 -5.79
C TYR A 250 -3.00 -4.50 -6.66
N ASN A 251 -4.00 -3.83 -6.05
CA ASN A 251 -5.17 -3.29 -6.72
C ASN A 251 -5.87 -4.33 -7.61
N LEU A 252 -6.02 -5.56 -7.13
CA LEU A 252 -6.53 -6.70 -7.92
C LEU A 252 -8.03 -6.56 -8.21
N ILE A 253 -8.49 -7.08 -9.35
CA ILE A 253 -9.93 -7.11 -9.70
C ILE A 253 -10.68 -8.25 -9.01
N GLN A 254 -9.96 -9.25 -8.51
CA GLN A 254 -10.49 -10.42 -7.81
C GLN A 254 -10.84 -10.06 -6.38
N SER A 255 -11.89 -10.69 -5.87
CA SER A 255 -12.23 -10.59 -4.44
C SER A 255 -11.19 -11.33 -3.57
N PRO A 256 -11.03 -10.95 -2.29
CA PRO A 256 -10.17 -11.68 -1.36
C PRO A 256 -10.51 -13.18 -1.26
N GLY A 257 -11.79 -13.55 -1.43
CA GLY A 257 -12.21 -14.96 -1.43
C GLY A 257 -11.72 -15.73 -2.67
N GLU A 258 -11.73 -15.11 -3.84
CA GLU A 258 -11.17 -15.70 -5.06
C GLU A 258 -9.65 -15.86 -4.94
N VAL A 259 -8.94 -14.82 -4.49
CA VAL A 259 -7.49 -14.90 -4.27
C VAL A 259 -7.15 -15.98 -3.25
N ARG A 260 -7.87 -16.05 -2.12
CA ARG A 260 -7.68 -17.11 -1.11
C ARG A 260 -7.80 -18.51 -1.73
N THR A 261 -8.84 -18.72 -2.55
CA THR A 261 -9.07 -20.01 -3.21
C THR A 261 -7.92 -20.37 -4.15
N LEU A 262 -7.41 -19.40 -4.92
CA LEU A 262 -6.24 -19.61 -5.79
C LEU A 262 -5.01 -20.04 -4.99
N LEU A 263 -4.74 -19.36 -3.87
CA LEU A 263 -3.61 -19.70 -3.00
C LEU A 263 -3.77 -21.10 -2.37
N GLU A 264 -4.97 -21.46 -1.91
CA GLU A 264 -5.24 -22.79 -1.34
C GLU A 264 -4.99 -23.91 -2.34
N VAL A 265 -5.47 -23.76 -3.59
CA VAL A 265 -5.26 -24.74 -4.66
C VAL A 265 -3.77 -24.98 -4.89
N VAL A 266 -2.98 -23.91 -4.99
CA VAL A 266 -1.54 -24.01 -5.28
C VAL A 266 -0.77 -24.57 -4.08
N LEU A 267 -1.11 -24.18 -2.85
CA LEU A 267 -0.42 -24.65 -1.65
C LEU A 267 -0.71 -26.12 -1.31
N GLN A 268 -1.85 -26.66 -1.75
CA GLN A 268 -2.21 -28.06 -1.52
C GLN A 268 -1.63 -29.03 -2.57
N ASP A 269 -1.16 -28.52 -3.70
CA ASP A 269 -0.56 -29.31 -4.79
C ASP A 269 0.92 -28.97 -4.95
N GLY A 270 1.79 -29.85 -4.45
CA GLY A 270 3.24 -29.65 -4.51
C GLY A 270 3.80 -29.65 -5.94
N GLU A 271 3.18 -30.34 -6.89
CA GLU A 271 3.62 -30.29 -8.29
C GLU A 271 3.27 -28.92 -8.88
N LEU A 272 2.04 -28.46 -8.66
CA LEU A 272 1.58 -27.16 -9.12
C LEU A 272 2.39 -26.02 -8.48
N TYR A 273 2.63 -26.08 -7.17
CA TYR A 273 3.50 -25.13 -6.47
C TYR A 273 4.86 -25.00 -7.14
N ASN A 274 5.52 -26.12 -7.44
CA ASN A 274 6.83 -26.12 -8.09
C ASN A 274 6.81 -25.52 -9.51
N ARG A 275 5.69 -25.64 -10.23
CA ARG A 275 5.52 -24.96 -11.53
C ARG A 275 5.46 -23.44 -11.39
N PHE A 276 4.88 -22.93 -10.32
CA PHE A 276 4.85 -21.50 -10.02
C PHE A 276 6.16 -20.98 -9.41
N ALA A 277 6.84 -21.81 -8.62
CA ALA A 277 8.09 -21.48 -7.94
C ALA A 277 9.35 -21.75 -8.79
N ASP A 278 9.28 -21.49 -10.09
CA ASP A 278 10.40 -21.66 -11.02
C ASP A 278 11.56 -20.68 -10.74
N ASP A 279 12.70 -20.89 -11.40
CA ASP A 279 13.90 -20.06 -11.23
C ASP A 279 13.66 -18.58 -11.55
N THR A 280 12.70 -18.27 -12.43
CA THR A 280 12.42 -16.89 -12.82
C THR A 280 11.76 -16.11 -11.68
N LEU A 281 11.09 -16.79 -10.74
CA LEU A 281 10.52 -16.18 -9.53
C LEU A 281 11.55 -15.45 -8.68
N TRP A 282 12.83 -15.77 -8.82
CA TRP A 282 13.93 -15.22 -8.01
C TRP A 282 14.74 -14.13 -8.70
N LYS A 283 14.50 -13.88 -9.99
CA LYS A 283 15.26 -12.88 -10.78
C LYS A 283 15.27 -11.53 -10.04
N GLY A 284 16.45 -10.96 -9.83
CA GLY A 284 16.66 -9.64 -9.21
C GLY A 284 16.24 -9.49 -7.75
N ILE A 285 16.04 -10.60 -7.05
CA ILE A 285 16.16 -10.65 -5.59
C ILE A 285 17.59 -11.10 -5.30
N ASP A 286 18.41 -10.21 -4.74
CA ASP A 286 19.76 -10.57 -4.30
C ASP A 286 19.63 -11.61 -3.18
N ARG A 287 20.21 -12.80 -3.40
CA ARG A 287 20.22 -13.91 -2.42
C ARG A 287 21.29 -13.74 -1.33
N ASP A 288 21.83 -12.54 -1.17
CA ASP A 288 22.95 -12.29 -0.27
C ASP A 288 22.44 -11.81 1.10
N GLN A 289 21.99 -12.79 1.90
CA GLN A 289 22.20 -12.85 3.35
C GLN A 289 22.55 -14.28 3.77
#